data_AF-A0A659U6W5-F1
#
_entry.id   AF-A0A659U6W5-F1
#
_cell.length_a   1.000
_cell.length_b   1.000
_cell.length_c   1.000
_cell.angle_alpha   90.00
_cell.angle_beta   90.00
_cell.angle_gamma   90.00
#
_symmetry.space_group_name_H-M   'P 1'
#
loop_
_entity.id
_entity.type
_entity.pdbx_description
1 polymer ?
#
loop_
_entity_poly.entity_id
_entity_poly.type
_entity_poly.pdbx_seq_one_letter_code
_entity_poly.pdbx_strand_id
1 'polypeptide(L)'
;GQPVDGFMGAIPDSQINEFITKVGGKGTGAPPVADALAAAAEARDAGDMQAAADSYDAILAQAPETVEAIGGLGALLTEAGDTEGAEAWLATA
;
A
#
# COMPACT_ATOMS: atom_id res chain seq x y z
N GLY A 1 8.91 -39.90 6.58
CA GLY A 1 7.94 -38.80 6.46
C GLY A 1 8.60 -37.57 7.00
N GLN A 2 9.04 -36.66 6.13
CA GLN A 2 9.57 -35.37 6.55
C GLN A 2 8.39 -34.44 6.86
N PRO A 3 8.44 -33.65 7.94
CA PRO A 3 7.48 -32.57 8.11
C PRO A 3 7.80 -31.47 7.09
N VAL A 4 6.83 -31.21 6.23
CA VAL A 4 6.72 -29.94 5.51
C VAL A 4 6.15 -28.92 6.47
N ASP A 5 7.01 -28.25 7.22
CA ASP A 5 6.65 -27.03 7.93
C ASP A 5 7.50 -25.90 7.35
N GLY A 6 7.06 -25.39 6.20
CA GLY A 6 7.82 -24.49 5.34
C GLY A 6 7.00 -23.30 4.85
N PHE A 7 5.94 -22.93 5.56
CA PHE A 7 5.11 -21.76 5.23
C PHE A 7 4.77 -20.93 6.46
N MET A 8 5.78 -20.55 7.23
CA MET A 8 5.60 -19.54 8.27
C MET A 8 6.81 -18.60 8.32
N GLY A 9 6.59 -17.37 7.89
CA GLY A 9 7.42 -16.21 8.26
C GLY A 9 8.37 -15.70 7.17
N ALA A 10 8.11 -14.45 6.76
CA ALA A 10 8.90 -13.58 5.88
C ALA A 10 8.94 -13.96 4.39
N ILE A 11 8.09 -13.27 3.61
CA ILE A 11 8.44 -12.98 2.21
C ILE A 11 9.80 -12.26 2.28
N PRO A 12 10.86 -12.76 1.62
CA PRO A 12 12.13 -12.07 1.62
C PRO A 12 11.96 -10.70 0.98
N ASP A 13 12.45 -9.62 1.60
CA ASP A 13 12.47 -8.27 1.03
C ASP A 13 13.06 -8.24 -0.40
N SER A 14 13.93 -9.20 -0.72
CA SER A 14 14.50 -9.37 -2.06
C SER A 14 13.48 -9.80 -3.12
N GLN A 15 12.44 -10.57 -2.77
CA GLN A 15 11.39 -10.95 -3.72
C GLN A 15 10.46 -9.77 -4.05
N ILE A 16 10.31 -8.84 -3.11
CA ILE A 16 9.56 -7.61 -3.31
C ILE A 16 10.32 -6.67 -4.26
N ASN A 17 11.61 -6.46 -4.02
CA ASN A 17 12.46 -5.64 -4.89
C ASN A 17 12.60 -6.20 -6.31
N GLU A 18 12.71 -7.53 -6.48
CA GLU A 18 12.72 -8.17 -7.80
C GLU A 18 11.39 -8.04 -8.53
N PHE A 19 10.27 -8.03 -7.80
CA PHE A 19 8.94 -7.75 -8.37
C PHE A 19 8.81 -6.30 -8.82
N ILE A 20 9.19 -5.34 -7.97
CA ILE A 20 9.18 -3.89 -8.28
C ILE A 20 10.05 -3.59 -9.51
N THR A 21 11.23 -4.20 -9.59
CA THR A 21 12.14 -4.04 -10.75
C THR A 21 11.53 -4.60 -12.04
N LYS A 22 10.70 -5.64 -11.95
CA LYS A 22 10.05 -6.29 -13.09
C LYS A 22 8.80 -5.54 -13.58
N VAL A 23 8.09 -4.84 -12.70
CA VAL A 23 6.87 -4.09 -13.06
C VAL A 23 7.19 -2.64 -13.51
N GLY A 24 8.26 -2.02 -12.99
CA GLY A 24 8.75 -0.70 -13.47
C GLY A 24 9.31 -0.69 -14.90
N GLY A 25 9.45 -1.87 -15.51
CA GLY A 25 9.99 -2.06 -16.86
C GLY A 25 8.94 -2.02 -17.98
N LYS A 26 8.18 -0.91 -18.12
CA LYS A 26 7.58 -0.37 -19.36
C LYS A 26 6.29 0.42 -19.08
N GLY A 27 6.42 1.71 -18.82
CA GLY A 27 5.29 2.63 -18.85
C GLY A 27 5.75 4.05 -18.56
N THR A 28 5.72 4.92 -19.56
CA THR A 28 5.87 6.36 -19.37
C THR A 28 4.66 6.89 -18.60
N GLY A 29 4.82 7.20 -17.31
CA GLY A 29 3.74 7.69 -16.44
C GLY A 29 3.89 7.15 -15.02
N ALA A 30 3.16 7.73 -14.06
CA ALA A 30 3.14 7.32 -12.66
C ALA A 30 3.13 5.79 -12.46
N PRO A 31 3.71 5.27 -11.36
CA PRO A 31 3.77 3.83 -11.10
C PRO A 31 2.37 3.20 -11.22
N PRO A 32 2.26 1.98 -11.77
CA PRO A 32 1.00 1.24 -11.79
C PRO A 32 0.34 1.22 -10.40
N VAL A 33 -0.99 1.29 -10.36
CA VAL A 33 -1.77 1.27 -9.10
C VAL A 33 -1.32 0.13 -8.16
N ALA A 34 -1.05 -1.05 -8.71
CA ALA A 34 -0.58 -2.19 -7.92
C ALA A 34 0.79 -1.96 -7.25
N ASP A 35 1.73 -1.31 -7.94
CA ASP A 35 3.06 -1.01 -7.40
C ASP A 35 2.99 0.10 -6.34
N ALA A 36 2.15 1.10 -6.59
CA ALA A 36 1.90 2.17 -5.62
C ALA A 36 1.21 1.64 -4.35
N LEU A 37 0.33 0.64 -4.47
CA LEU A 37 -0.32 -0.01 -3.33
C LEU A 37 0.70 -0.81 -2.50
N ALA A 38 1.63 -1.50 -3.16
CA ALA A 38 2.72 -2.19 -2.49
C ALA A 38 3.62 -1.21 -1.73
N ALA A 39 4.02 -0.10 -2.37
CA ALA A 39 4.82 0.94 -1.73
C ALA A 39 4.11 1.58 -0.52
N ALA A 40 2.79 1.81 -0.62
CA ALA A 40 1.99 2.34 0.49
C ALA A 40 1.96 1.36 1.69
N ALA A 41 1.82 0.06 1.42
CA ALA A 41 1.85 -0.97 2.45
C ALA A 41 3.22 -1.08 3.12
N GLU A 42 4.31 -1.04 2.34
CA GLU A 42 5.67 -1.04 2.87
C GLU A 42 5.95 0.17 3.76
N ALA A 43 5.55 1.37 3.32
CA ALA A 43 5.69 2.59 4.11
C ALA A 43 4.93 2.50 5.43
N ARG A 44 3.70 1.95 5.40
CA ARG A 44 2.91 1.72 6.61
C ARG A 44 3.57 0.72 7.55
N ASP A 45 4.07 -0.41 7.04
CA ASP A 45 4.77 -1.42 7.83
C ASP A 45 6.08 -0.88 8.45
N ALA A 46 6.73 0.05 7.77
CA ALA A 46 7.89 0.79 8.29
C ALA A 46 7.51 1.87 9.32
N GLY A 47 6.22 2.13 9.54
CA GLY A 47 5.71 3.19 10.41
C GLY A 47 5.79 4.60 9.81
N ASP A 48 6.11 4.72 8.52
CA ASP A 48 6.13 5.98 7.79
C ASP A 48 4.73 6.30 7.27
N MET A 49 3.91 6.82 8.19
CA MET A 49 2.51 7.14 7.92
C MET A 49 2.36 8.21 6.82
N GLN A 50 3.31 9.14 6.72
CA GLN A 50 3.27 10.21 5.73
C GLN A 50 3.53 9.66 4.32
N ALA A 51 4.57 8.84 4.17
CA ALA A 51 4.89 8.24 2.87
C ALA A 51 3.78 7.29 2.39
N ALA A 52 3.13 6.57 3.32
CA ALA A 52 2.00 5.73 3.00
C ALA A 52 0.77 6.55 2.53
N ALA A 53 0.47 7.67 3.21
CA ALA A 53 -0.61 8.57 2.83
C ALA A 53 -0.38 9.19 1.43
N ASP A 54 0.82 9.71 1.18
CA ASP A 54 1.18 10.30 -0.12
C ASP A 54 1.03 9.27 -1.27
N SER A 55 1.33 8.00 -0.99
CA SER A 55 1.19 6.91 -1.97
C SER A 55 -0.28 6.59 -2.27
N TYR A 56 -1.14 6.52 -1.26
CA TYR A 56 -2.58 6.34 -1.44
C TYR A 56 -3.21 7.52 -2.17
N ASP A 57 -2.82 8.75 -1.86
CA ASP A 57 -3.29 9.94 -2.59
C ASP A 57 -2.88 9.91 -4.06
N ALA A 58 -1.64 9.49 -4.37
CA ALA A 58 -1.19 9.34 -5.74
C ALA A 58 -1.99 8.27 -6.51
N ILE A 59 -2.37 7.17 -5.84
CA ILE A 59 -3.25 6.15 -6.41
C ILE A 59 -4.62 6.76 -6.72
N LEU A 60 -5.23 7.44 -5.75
CA LEU A 60 -6.58 8.01 -5.87
C LEU A 60 -6.66 9.13 -6.92
N ALA A 61 -5.57 9.86 -7.14
CA ALA A 61 -5.46 10.83 -8.22
C ALA A 61 -5.53 10.18 -9.62
N GLN A 62 -5.07 8.93 -9.76
CA GLN A 62 -5.10 8.18 -11.02
C GLN A 62 -6.36 7.30 -11.14
N ALA A 63 -6.75 6.65 -10.05
CA ALA A 63 -7.82 5.67 -9.97
C ALA A 63 -8.62 5.93 -8.68
N PRO A 64 -9.53 6.92 -8.69
CA PRO A 64 -10.26 7.37 -7.49
C PRO A 64 -11.18 6.30 -6.91
N GLU A 65 -11.57 5.30 -7.72
CA GLU A 65 -12.43 4.18 -7.32
C GLU A 65 -11.66 2.99 -6.69
N THR A 66 -10.35 3.15 -6.43
CA THR A 66 -9.52 2.09 -5.84
C THR A 66 -9.86 1.90 -4.36
N VAL A 67 -10.68 0.91 -4.06
CA VAL A 67 -11.17 0.60 -2.70
C VAL A 67 -10.03 0.37 -1.72
N GLU A 68 -8.95 -0.28 -2.16
CA GLU A 68 -7.75 -0.53 -1.34
C GLU A 68 -7.08 0.78 -0.90
N ALA A 69 -7.04 1.79 -1.77
CA ALA A 69 -6.45 3.09 -1.44
C ALA A 69 -7.39 3.93 -0.56
N ILE A 70 -8.70 3.88 -0.82
CA ILE A 70 -9.73 4.52 0.03
C ILE A 70 -9.65 3.96 1.45
N GLY A 71 -9.69 2.63 1.59
CA GLY A 71 -9.61 1.96 2.89
C GLY A 71 -8.24 2.14 3.54
N GLY A 72 -7.17 2.16 2.75
CA GLY A 72 -5.80 2.40 3.21
C GLY A 72 -5.64 3.75 3.89
N LEU A 73 -6.10 4.84 3.25
CA LEU A 73 -6.04 6.19 3.81
C LEU A 73 -6.89 6.32 5.09
N GLY A 74 -8.10 5.74 5.11
CA GLY A 74 -8.95 5.73 6.30
C GLY A 74 -8.32 4.96 7.48
N ALA A 75 -7.67 3.83 7.19
CA ALA A 75 -6.95 3.06 8.20
C ALA A 75 -5.74 3.82 8.75
N LEU A 76 -5.02 4.55 7.88
CA LEU A 76 -3.92 5.42 8.22
C LEU A 76 -4.33 6.53 9.19
N LEU A 77 -5.42 7.23 8.87
CA LEU A 77 -5.98 8.28 9.72
C LEU A 77 -6.37 7.72 11.09
N THR A 78 -6.99 6.54 11.12
CA THR A 78 -7.34 5.86 12.37
C THR A 78 -6.09 5.50 13.19
N GLU A 79 -5.03 5.01 12.55
CA GLU A 79 -3.78 4.64 13.19
C GLU A 79 -3.01 5.86 13.72
N ALA A 80 -3.12 7.01 13.04
CA ALA A 80 -2.64 8.31 13.50
C ALA A 80 -3.46 8.89 14.68
N GLY A 81 -4.59 8.25 15.04
CA GLY A 81 -5.50 8.70 16.09
C GLY A 81 -6.54 9.73 15.62
N ASP A 82 -6.60 10.03 14.33
CA ASP A 82 -7.58 10.90 13.70
C ASP A 82 -8.80 10.10 13.21
N THR A 83 -9.54 9.53 14.16
CA THR A 83 -10.74 8.73 13.87
C THR A 83 -11.84 9.58 13.22
N GLU A 84 -11.96 10.85 13.60
CA GLU A 84 -12.97 11.76 13.02
C GLU A 84 -12.63 12.06 11.55
N GLY A 85 -11.36 12.31 11.23
CA GLY A 85 -10.88 12.45 9.86
C GLY A 85 -11.07 11.16 9.04
N ALA A 86 -10.82 9.99 9.64
CA ALA A 86 -11.03 8.70 8.99
C ALA A 86 -12.50 8.46 8.63
N GLU A 87 -13.44 8.75 9.53
CA GLU A 87 -14.88 8.64 9.28
C GLU A 87 -15.33 9.62 8.20
N ALA A 88 -14.88 10.88 8.26
CA ALA A 88 -15.19 11.87 7.24
C ALA A 88 -14.68 11.46 5.86
N TRP A 89 -13.45 10.96 5.78
CA TRP A 89 -12.86 10.44 4.56
C TRP A 89 -13.71 9.32 3.95
N LEU A 90 -13.99 8.27 4.74
CA LEU A 90 -14.76 7.10 4.29
C LEU A 90 -16.22 7.43 3.94
N ALA A 91 -16.78 8.50 4.50
CA ALA A 91 -18.13 8.97 4.15
C ALA A 91 -18.17 9.71 2.80
N THR A 92 -17.03 10.24 2.34
CA THR A 92 -16.93 11.04 1.11
C THR A 92 -16.32 10.32 -0.08
N ALA A 93 -15.64 9.21 0.17
CA ALA A 93 -15.05 8.33 -0.83
C ALA A 93 -16.11 7.42 -1.48
#